data_AF-A0A2A6E169-F1
#
_entry.id   AF-A0A2A6E169-F1
#
_cell.length_a   1.000
_cell.length_b   1.000
_cell.length_c   1.000
_cell.angle_alpha   90.00
_cell.angle_beta   90.00
_cell.angle_gamma   90.00
#
_symmetry.space_group_name_H-M   'P 1'
#
loop_
_entity.id
_entity.type
_entity.pdbx_description
1 polymer ?
#
loop_
_entity_poly.entity_id
_entity_poly.type
_entity_poly.pdbx_seq_one_letter_code
_entity_poly.pdbx_strand_id
1 'polypeptide(L)'
;MLKMRERTQEKRDVGMDIYQSRVGKKSQTVIPHMIRETAGIEEGDRLLWEITADGTIVVRPQKNLTETLYRLNRRVWTSFDRASGHVAEENAAWEPSPASDRG
;
A
#
# COMPACT_ATOMS: atom_id res chain seq x y z
N MET A 1 23.69 21.57 -37.66
CA MET A 1 24.61 21.26 -36.54
C MET A 1 23.81 21.35 -35.25
N LEU A 2 23.33 20.20 -34.76
CA LEU A 2 22.38 20.10 -33.64
C LEU A 2 23.17 19.92 -32.34
N LYS A 3 23.16 20.91 -31.44
CA LYS A 3 23.73 20.75 -30.09
C LYS A 3 22.77 19.90 -29.26
N MET A 4 23.03 18.59 -29.20
CA MET A 4 22.43 17.72 -28.20
C MET A 4 22.81 18.23 -26.82
N ARG A 5 21.81 18.61 -26.02
CA ARG A 5 22.00 18.89 -24.60
C ARG A 5 22.12 17.55 -23.88
N GLU A 6 23.33 17.25 -23.41
CA GLU A 6 23.56 16.20 -22.44
C GLU A 6 22.72 16.49 -21.19
N ARG A 7 21.73 15.64 -20.96
CA ARG A 7 20.92 15.66 -19.74
C ARG A 7 21.61 14.73 -18.76
N THR A 8 22.68 15.21 -18.15
CA THR A 8 23.36 14.50 -17.07
C THR A 8 22.41 14.45 -15.88
N GLN A 9 21.88 13.26 -15.61
CA GLN A 9 21.07 12.96 -14.45
C GLN A 9 22.01 12.94 -13.23
N GLU A 10 22.30 14.10 -12.68
CA GLU A 10 22.98 14.25 -11.41
C GLU A 10 22.08 13.62 -10.35
N LYS A 11 22.52 12.48 -9.81
CA LYS A 11 21.88 11.86 -8.63
C LYS A 11 21.99 12.87 -7.50
N ARG A 12 20.94 13.67 -7.32
CA ARG A 12 20.78 14.52 -6.15
C ARG A 12 20.77 13.61 -4.93
N ASP A 13 21.67 13.86 -3.99
CA ASP A 13 21.48 13.40 -2.62
C ASP A 13 20.04 13.69 -2.23
N VAL A 14 19.30 12.67 -1.81
CA VAL A 14 17.91 12.83 -1.38
C VAL A 14 17.93 13.47 0.00
N GLY A 15 18.25 14.76 0.05
CA GLY A 15 17.89 15.63 1.15
C GLY A 15 16.37 15.70 1.24
N MET A 16 15.85 15.90 2.46
CA MET A 16 14.41 16.00 2.69
C MET A 16 13.87 17.31 2.09
N ASP A 17 13.36 17.23 0.86
CA ASP A 17 12.67 18.34 0.23
C ASP A 17 11.27 18.51 0.84
N ILE A 18 10.97 19.73 1.30
CA ILE A 18 9.66 20.07 1.88
C ILE A 18 8.78 20.69 0.79
N TYR A 19 7.60 20.11 0.58
CA TYR A 19 6.58 20.64 -0.32
C TYR A 19 5.30 20.94 0.46
N GLN A 20 4.60 22.00 0.07
CA GLN A 20 3.33 22.37 0.67
C GLN A 20 2.20 22.39 -0.36
N SER A 21 1.00 22.03 0.08
CA SER A 21 -0.23 22.16 -0.68
C SER A 21 -1.37 22.54 0.26
N ARG A 22 -2.38 23.23 -0.26
CA ARG A 22 -3.56 23.62 0.52
C ARG A 22 -4.60 22.50 0.51
N VAL A 23 -5.30 22.31 1.61
CA VAL A 23 -6.51 21.48 1.67
C VAL A 23 -7.70 22.33 1.19
N GLY A 24 -8.36 21.88 0.14
CA GLY A 24 -9.52 22.53 -0.45
C GLY A 24 -10.83 22.23 0.28
N LYS A 25 -11.93 22.78 -0.23
CA LYS A 25 -13.28 22.71 0.38
C LYS A 25 -13.82 21.29 0.62
N LYS A 26 -13.31 20.28 -0.09
CA LYS A 26 -13.72 18.87 0.04
C LYS A 26 -12.68 18.01 0.76
N SER A 27 -11.82 18.63 1.58
CA SER A 27 -10.70 17.96 2.25
C SER A 27 -9.70 17.30 1.28
N GLN A 28 -9.67 17.77 0.03
CA GLN A 28 -8.75 17.29 -1.01
C GLN A 28 -7.52 18.20 -1.08
N THR A 29 -6.37 17.62 -1.40
CA THR A 29 -5.16 18.40 -1.69
C THR A 29 -4.50 17.90 -2.96
N VAL A 30 -3.75 18.80 -3.61
CA VAL A 30 -2.94 18.45 -4.77
C VAL A 30 -1.64 17.84 -4.27
N ILE A 31 -1.29 16.67 -4.77
CA ILE A 31 0.02 16.08 -4.54
C ILE A 31 1.02 16.83 -5.43
N PRO A 32 2.03 17.54 -4.89
CA PRO A 32 3.01 18.28 -5.69
C PRO A 32 3.69 17.41 -6.75
N HIS A 33 4.04 18.01 -7.89
CA HIS A 33 4.59 17.29 -9.04
C HIS A 33 5.81 16.43 -8.69
N MET A 34 6.78 17.01 -7.97
CA MET A 34 8.00 16.29 -7.55
C MET A 34 7.69 15.09 -6.66
N ILE A 35 6.69 15.19 -5.78
CA ILE A 35 6.25 14.05 -4.95
C ILE A 35 5.62 12.97 -5.83
N ARG A 36 4.78 13.34 -6.81
CA ARG A 36 4.18 12.37 -7.73
C ARG A 36 5.22 11.61 -8.53
N GLU A 37 6.19 12.30 -9.12
CA GLU A 37 7.26 11.66 -9.90
C GLU A 37 8.12 10.75 -9.03
N THR A 38 8.56 11.24 -7.87
CA THR A 38 9.46 10.48 -6.99
C THR A 38 8.77 9.24 -6.41
N ALA A 39 7.48 9.36 -6.05
CA ALA A 39 6.69 8.25 -5.50
C ALA A 39 6.01 7.39 -6.58
N GLY A 40 6.15 7.73 -7.87
CA GLY A 40 5.50 7.04 -8.98
C GLY A 40 3.97 7.08 -8.93
N ILE A 41 3.37 8.15 -8.43
CA ILE A 41 1.91 8.31 -8.32
C ILE A 41 1.33 8.75 -9.67
N GLU A 42 0.33 8.01 -10.15
CA GLU A 42 -0.38 8.26 -11.40
C GLU A 42 -1.88 8.43 -11.17
N GLU A 43 -2.59 8.90 -12.19
CA GLU A 43 -4.04 9.00 -12.14
C GLU A 43 -4.68 7.60 -11.98
N GLY A 44 -5.69 7.50 -11.11
CA GLY A 44 -6.37 6.24 -10.81
C GLY A 44 -5.74 5.42 -9.67
N ASP A 45 -4.51 5.78 -9.24
CA ASP A 45 -3.88 5.13 -8.09
C ASP A 45 -4.69 5.35 -6.81
N ARG A 46 -4.67 4.33 -5.95
CA ARG A 46 -5.16 4.45 -4.58
C ARG A 46 -4.03 4.88 -3.66
N LEU A 47 -4.37 5.59 -2.59
CA LEU A 47 -3.43 5.97 -1.53
C LEU A 47 -3.86 5.31 -0.23
N LEU A 48 -2.90 4.67 0.44
CA LEU A 48 -3.05 4.19 1.81
C LEU A 48 -2.57 5.29 2.76
N TRP A 49 -3.36 5.58 3.78
CA TRP A 49 -3.07 6.58 4.80
C TRP A 49 -2.90 5.88 6.15
N GLU A 50 -1.79 6.15 6.83
CA GLU A 50 -1.53 5.69 8.18
C GLU A 50 -1.23 6.90 9.08
N ILE A 51 -1.78 6.89 10.29
CA ILE A 51 -1.47 7.88 11.32
C ILE A 51 -0.65 7.18 12.38
N THR A 52 0.55 7.69 12.63
CA THR A 52 1.44 7.16 13.67
C THR A 52 1.16 7.82 15.02
N ALA A 53 1.72 7.28 16.10
CA ALA A 53 1.45 7.76 17.46
C ALA A 53 1.90 9.21 17.72
N ASP A 54 2.90 9.69 16.98
CA ASP A 54 3.39 11.08 17.08
C ASP A 54 2.58 12.07 16.22
N GLY A 55 1.53 11.61 15.54
CA GLY A 55 0.68 12.41 14.66
C GLY A 55 1.20 12.52 13.22
N THR A 56 2.32 11.88 12.88
CA THR A 56 2.81 11.84 11.49
C THR A 56 1.85 11.05 10.62
N ILE A 57 1.44 11.65 9.50
CA ILE A 57 0.64 11.00 8.46
C ILE A 57 1.59 10.42 7.40
N VAL A 58 1.55 9.11 7.23
CA VAL A 58 2.29 8.41 6.18
C VAL A 58 1.35 8.04 5.04
N VAL A 59 1.69 8.46 3.83
CA VAL A 59 0.91 8.20 2.61
C VAL A 59 1.70 7.28 1.69
N ARG A 60 1.08 6.18 1.25
CA ARG A 60 1.72 5.21 0.34
C ARG A 60 0.86 4.98 -0.90
N PRO A 61 1.40 5.12 -2.12
CA PRO A 61 0.70 4.69 -3.33
C PRO A 61 0.45 3.19 -3.32
N GLN A 62 -0.67 2.82 -3.93
CA GLN A 62 -1.18 1.46 -4.02
C GLN A 62 -1.50 1.18 -5.48
N LYS A 63 -0.50 0.68 -6.21
CA LYS A 63 -0.63 0.31 -7.62
C LYS A 63 -1.48 -0.95 -7.81
N ASN A 64 -1.39 -1.90 -6.88
CA ASN A 64 -2.10 -3.17 -6.95
C ASN A 64 -2.56 -3.61 -5.55
N LEU A 65 -3.89 -3.59 -5.33
CA LEU A 65 -4.50 -4.00 -4.07
C LEU A 65 -4.15 -5.45 -3.71
N THR A 66 -4.12 -6.35 -4.68
CA THR A 66 -3.79 -7.76 -4.49
C THR A 66 -2.36 -7.94 -4.00
N GLU A 67 -1.42 -7.17 -4.55
CA GLU A 67 -0.02 -7.22 -4.11
C GLU A 67 0.15 -6.72 -2.67
N THR A 68 -0.59 -5.67 -2.29
CA THR A 68 -0.57 -5.17 -0.91
C THR A 68 -1.18 -6.16 0.07
N LEU A 69 -2.34 -6.73 -0.26
CA LEU A 69 -2.96 -7.77 0.58
C LEU A 69 -2.07 -9.00 0.68
N TYR A 70 -1.40 -9.40 -0.41
CA TYR A 70 -0.41 -10.47 -0.39
C TYR A 70 0.75 -10.18 0.56
N ARG A 71 1.33 -8.98 0.50
CA ARG A 71 2.42 -8.56 1.40
C ARG A 71 1.96 -8.50 2.87
N LEU A 72 0.75 -8.02 3.13
CA LEU A 72 0.16 -7.97 4.47
C LEU A 72 -0.09 -9.38 5.00
N ASN A 73 -0.70 -10.25 4.18
CA ASN A 73 -0.94 -11.64 4.52
C ASN A 73 0.36 -12.40 4.80
N ARG A 74 1.45 -12.14 4.07
CA ARG A 74 2.77 -12.72 4.41
C ARG A 74 3.30 -12.31 5.79
N ARG A 75 2.92 -11.14 6.31
CA ARG A 75 3.32 -10.69 7.66
C ARG A 75 2.47 -11.37 8.74
N VAL A 76 1.19 -11.60 8.47
CA VAL A 76 0.25 -12.23 9.41
C VAL A 76 0.45 -13.75 9.42
N TRP A 77 0.43 -14.34 8.23
CA TRP A 77 0.70 -15.75 7.96
C TRP A 77 2.21 -15.95 7.82
N THR A 78 2.86 -15.93 8.97
CA THR A 78 4.32 -16.00 9.15
C THR A 78 4.98 -17.24 8.54
N SER A 79 4.22 -18.32 8.30
CA SER A 79 4.68 -19.59 7.74
C SER A 79 3.52 -20.37 7.11
N PHE A 80 3.82 -21.26 6.15
CA PHE A 80 2.83 -22.13 5.52
C PHE A 80 2.08 -23.00 6.54
N ASP A 81 2.80 -23.67 7.46
CA ASP A 81 2.20 -24.58 8.44
C ASP A 81 1.15 -23.90 9.32
N ARG A 82 1.42 -22.66 9.75
CA ARG A 82 0.47 -21.85 10.53
C ARG A 82 -0.78 -21.48 9.73
N ALA A 83 -0.63 -21.16 8.45
CA ALA A 83 -1.75 -20.87 7.57
C ALA A 83 -2.59 -22.12 7.31
N SER A 84 -1.93 -23.26 7.02
CA SER A 84 -2.60 -24.54 6.80
C SER A 84 -3.34 -25.04 8.05
N GLY A 85 -2.77 -24.87 9.24
CA GLY A 85 -3.43 -25.21 10.51
C GLY A 85 -4.71 -24.41 10.73
N HIS A 86 -4.67 -23.10 10.48
CA HIS A 86 -5.85 -22.25 10.65
C HIS A 86 -6.97 -22.60 9.66
N VAL A 87 -6.65 -22.87 8.39
CA VAL A 87 -7.64 -23.29 7.39
C VAL A 87 -8.26 -24.64 7.77
N ALA A 88 -7.47 -25.57 8.33
CA ALA A 88 -7.99 -26.85 8.80
C ALA A 88 -8.95 -26.68 9.99
N GLU A 89 -8.65 -25.79 10.93
CA GLU A 89 -9.54 -25.43 12.04
C GLU A 89 -10.84 -24.79 11.54
N GLU A 90 -10.76 -23.84 10.61
CA GLU A 90 -11.95 -23.25 9.99
C GLU A 90 -12.79 -24.33 9.32
N ASN A 91 -12.20 -25.16 8.45
CA ASN A 91 -12.92 -26.22 7.74
C ASN A 91 -13.61 -27.21 8.69
N ALA A 92 -12.93 -27.62 9.77
CA ALA A 92 -13.51 -28.50 10.78
C ALA A 92 -14.69 -27.86 11.51
N ALA A 93 -14.73 -26.54 11.66
CA ALA A 93 -15.85 -25.81 12.23
C ALA A 93 -17.07 -25.71 11.29
N TRP A 94 -16.86 -25.88 9.97
CA TRP A 94 -17.93 -25.92 8.97
C TRP A 94 -18.50 -27.32 8.73
N GLU A 95 -17.79 -28.38 9.13
CA GLU A 95 -18.33 -29.74 9.04
C GLU A 95 -19.52 -29.88 10.01
N PRO A 96 -20.74 -30.15 9.50
CA PRO A 96 -21.88 -30.34 10.37
C PRO A 96 -21.64 -31.57 11.25
N SER A 97 -21.88 -31.41 12.56
CA SER A 97 -21.88 -32.54 13.49
C SER A 97 -22.81 -33.63 12.94
N PRO A 98 -22.42 -34.92 12.94
CA PRO A 98 -23.22 -36.04 12.41
C PRO A 98 -24.56 -36.27 13.15
N ALA A 99 -24.95 -35.37 14.06
CA ALA A 99 -26.22 -35.35 14.75
C ALA A 99 -27.34 -34.58 14.03
N SER A 100 -27.09 -33.86 12.92
CA SER A 100 -28.14 -33.11 12.21
C SER A 100 -28.94 -33.92 11.17
N ASP A 101 -28.49 -35.13 10.80
CA ASP A 101 -29.09 -35.92 9.71
C ASP A 101 -29.95 -37.09 10.21
N ARG A 102 -30.72 -36.89 11.29
CA ARG A 102 -31.83 -37.77 11.64
C ARG A 102 -33.07 -36.97 12.01
N GLY A 103 -33.91 -36.74 11.01
CA GLY A 103 -35.27 -36.21 11.10
C GLY A 103 -36.01 -36.45 9.81
#